data_AF-A0A7E4ZPT5-F1
#
_entry.id   AF-A0A7E4ZPT5-F1
#
_cell.length_a   1.000
_cell.length_b   1.000
_cell.length_c   1.000
_cell.angle_alpha   90.00
_cell.angle_beta   90.00
_cell.angle_gamma   90.00
#
_symmetry.space_group_name_H-M   'P 1'
#
loop_
_entity.id
_entity.type
_entity.pdbx_description
1 polymer ?
#
loop_
_entity_poly.entity_id
_entity_poly.type
_entity_poly.pdbx_seq_one_letter_code
_entity_poly.pdbx_strand_id
1 'polypeptide(L)'
;MRANYLTFGIIAAAITVAFGQNFETGDNSTVRGCSTHCSFEDDSLTCWNKTLEFFERLLLGQMRHYVAVQINVDQWHRRHDKHYTEDFGKVREQSTARIQSYLMEKDELITPKIVKTVVSVLVERIKSESSEKISWVPHFSCPLPCEHKYNTWRNLFIVSVVLNICLAAIVIPYAKRMARRDGAEILIG
;
A
#
# COMPACT_ATOMS: atom_id res chain seq x y z
N MET A 1 14.92 44.63 7.80
CA MET A 1 14.91 43.15 7.92
C MET A 1 13.50 42.63 7.65
N ARG A 2 13.13 42.37 6.39
CA ARG A 2 11.90 41.63 6.04
C ARG A 2 12.31 40.23 5.64
N ALA A 3 12.65 39.42 6.64
CA ALA A 3 12.98 38.02 6.43
C ALA A 3 11.70 37.28 6.00
N ASN A 4 11.66 36.86 4.73
CA ASN A 4 11.47 35.45 4.35
C ASN A 4 10.35 34.63 5.05
N TYR A 5 9.23 35.24 5.46
CA TYR A 5 8.08 34.49 5.98
C TYR A 5 7.52 33.49 4.96
N LEU A 6 7.58 33.83 3.67
CA LEU A 6 7.16 32.94 2.58
C LEU A 6 8.08 31.71 2.46
N THR A 7 9.39 31.91 2.57
CA THR A 7 10.38 30.83 2.51
C THR A 7 10.34 29.96 3.75
N PHE A 8 10.14 30.54 4.94
CA PHE A 8 9.91 29.77 6.17
C PHE A 8 8.61 28.95 6.09
N GLY A 9 7.54 29.52 5.53
CA GLY A 9 6.27 28.81 5.33
C GLY A 9 6.40 27.63 4.35
N ILE A 10 7.12 27.78 3.25
CA ILE A 10 7.39 26.69 2.29
C ILE A 10 8.22 25.59 2.92
N ILE A 11 9.24 25.94 3.73
CA ILE A 11 10.09 24.97 4.44
C ILE A 11 9.27 24.21 5.48
N ALA A 12 8.46 24.90 6.29
CA ALA A 12 7.59 24.27 7.28
C ALA A 12 6.56 23.34 6.61
N ALA A 13 5.95 23.76 5.50
CA ALA A 13 5.01 22.95 4.73
C ALA A 13 5.69 21.69 4.16
N ALA A 14 6.88 21.83 3.55
CA ALA A 14 7.63 20.70 3.01
C ALA A 14 8.04 19.69 4.10
N ILE A 15 8.44 20.17 5.28
CA ILE A 15 8.71 19.32 6.45
C ILE A 15 7.43 18.60 6.88
N THR A 16 6.31 19.29 7.03
CA THR A 16 5.04 18.65 7.42
C THR A 16 4.55 17.62 6.41
N VAL A 17 4.78 17.82 5.11
CA VAL A 17 4.45 16.82 4.08
C VAL A 17 5.42 15.64 4.10
N ALA A 18 6.71 15.88 4.31
CA ALA A 18 7.72 14.82 4.40
C ALA A 18 7.57 13.92 5.64
N PHE A 19 7.05 14.47 6.74
CA PHE A 19 6.78 13.71 7.98
C PHE A 19 5.30 13.29 8.15
N GLY A 20 4.39 13.88 7.37
CA GLY A 20 2.94 13.71 7.54
C GLY A 20 2.33 12.57 6.75
N GLN A 21 3.05 11.98 5.79
CA GLN A 21 2.57 10.81 5.06
C GLN A 21 3.56 9.65 5.20
N ASN A 22 3.10 8.56 5.81
CA ASN A 22 3.71 7.26 5.55
C ASN A 22 3.47 6.99 4.06
N PHE A 23 4.44 7.30 3.20
CA PHE A 23 4.41 7.02 1.76
C PHE A 23 4.42 5.52 1.42
N GLU A 24 3.99 4.67 2.34
CA GLU A 24 3.74 3.26 2.10
C GLU A 24 2.37 3.17 1.42
N THR A 25 2.37 3.14 0.09
CA THR A 25 1.16 2.80 -0.68
C THR A 25 0.96 1.29 -0.58
N GLY A 26 0.30 0.84 0.49
CA GLY A 26 -0.01 -0.57 0.75
C GLY A 26 -0.20 -0.84 2.25
N ASP A 27 -0.50 -2.08 2.61
CA ASP A 27 -0.72 -2.43 4.02
C ASP A 27 0.62 -2.51 4.78
N ASN A 28 0.91 -1.53 5.65
CA ASN A 28 2.11 -1.47 6.52
C ASN A 28 2.29 -2.75 7.36
N SER A 29 1.19 -3.44 7.68
CA SER A 29 1.23 -4.69 8.45
C SER A 29 1.97 -5.81 7.72
N THR A 30 2.26 -5.67 6.42
CA THR A 30 2.98 -6.65 5.58
C THR A 30 4.46 -6.31 5.33
N VAL A 31 5.08 -5.39 6.08
CA VAL A 31 6.51 -5.03 5.90
C VAL A 31 7.38 -5.38 7.10
N ARG A 32 6.82 -5.45 8.32
CA ARG A 32 7.59 -5.75 9.54
C ARG A 32 7.58 -7.25 9.86
N GLY A 33 8.76 -7.85 9.99
CA GLY A 33 8.92 -9.24 10.49
C GLY A 33 9.14 -10.31 9.41
N CYS A 34 9.44 -9.93 8.18
CA CYS A 34 9.65 -10.87 7.09
C CYS A 34 11.01 -11.60 7.14
N SER A 35 11.04 -12.85 6.66
CA SER A 35 12.08 -13.87 6.89
C SER A 35 13.45 -13.69 6.22
N THR A 36 13.75 -12.55 5.61
CA THR A 36 14.91 -12.42 4.68
C THR A 36 16.28 -12.67 5.32
N HIS A 37 16.36 -12.82 6.65
CA HIS A 37 17.61 -13.03 7.38
C HIS A 37 17.53 -14.10 8.49
N CYS A 38 16.53 -14.98 8.49
CA CYS A 38 16.52 -16.07 9.48
C CYS A 38 17.55 -17.14 9.13
N SER A 39 18.44 -17.43 10.07
CA SER A 39 19.36 -18.58 9.97
C SER A 39 18.65 -19.86 10.40
N PHE A 40 19.04 -20.99 9.80
CA PHE A 40 18.65 -22.31 10.28
C PHE A 40 19.25 -22.63 11.66
N GLU A 41 20.33 -21.94 12.04
CA GLU A 41 21.03 -22.08 13.32
C GLU A 41 20.48 -21.15 14.43
N ASP A 42 19.25 -20.63 14.27
CA ASP A 42 18.62 -19.79 15.31
C ASP A 42 18.10 -20.65 16.48
N ASP A 43 18.95 -20.85 17.50
CA ASP A 43 18.63 -21.58 18.74
C ASP A 43 17.43 -20.99 19.50
N SER A 44 17.12 -19.70 19.30
CA SER A 44 16.08 -19.00 20.04
C SER A 44 14.69 -19.08 19.40
N LEU A 45 14.62 -19.54 18.14
CA LEU A 45 13.42 -19.54 17.27
C LEU A 45 12.73 -18.17 17.13
N THR A 46 13.34 -17.09 17.63
CA THR A 46 12.70 -15.77 17.69
C THR A 46 12.53 -15.17 16.29
N CYS A 47 13.43 -15.49 15.35
CA CYS A 47 13.31 -15.07 13.97
C CYS A 47 12.16 -15.81 13.26
N TRP A 48 12.07 -17.12 13.46
CA TRP A 48 11.05 -17.98 12.87
C TRP A 48 9.64 -17.66 13.40
N ASN A 49 9.50 -17.36 14.69
CA ASN A 49 8.22 -16.94 15.27
C ASN A 49 7.71 -15.62 14.67
N LYS A 50 8.59 -14.65 14.45
CA LYS A 50 8.22 -13.39 13.77
C LYS A 50 7.83 -13.62 12.32
N THR A 51 8.51 -14.53 11.65
CA THR A 51 8.19 -14.95 10.29
C THR A 51 6.82 -15.63 10.21
N LEU A 52 6.49 -16.48 11.19
CA LEU A 52 5.18 -17.11 11.27
C LEU A 52 4.08 -16.07 11.46
N GLU A 53 4.24 -15.17 12.43
CA GLU A 53 3.29 -14.08 12.68
C GLU A 53 3.07 -13.22 11.43
N PHE A 54 4.14 -12.96 10.67
CA PHE A 54 4.07 -12.26 9.40
C PHE A 54 3.18 -12.98 8.39
N PHE A 55 3.40 -14.29 8.16
CA PHE A 55 2.59 -15.06 7.21
C PHE A 55 1.14 -15.22 7.66
N GLU A 56 0.87 -15.34 8.96
CA GLU A 56 -0.50 -15.37 9.51
C GLU A 56 -1.26 -14.06 9.23
N ARG A 57 -0.62 -12.92 9.46
CA ARG A 57 -1.20 -11.60 9.17
C ARG A 57 -1.42 -11.41 7.68
N LEU A 58 -0.44 -11.81 6.86
CA LEU A 58 -0.55 -11.74 5.40
C LEU A 58 -1.71 -12.60 4.89
N LEU A 59 -1.80 -13.86 5.35
CA LEU A 59 -2.86 -14.78 4.96
C LEU A 59 -4.24 -14.23 5.32
N LEU A 60 -4.39 -13.69 6.54
CA LEU A 60 -5.63 -13.03 6.96
C LEU A 60 -5.95 -11.80 6.11
N GLY A 61 -4.95 -10.98 5.78
CA GLY A 61 -5.09 -9.84 4.88
C GLY A 61 -5.56 -10.25 3.49
N GLN A 62 -4.95 -11.28 2.88
CA GLN A 62 -5.34 -11.79 1.57
C GLN A 62 -6.77 -12.34 1.57
N MET A 63 -7.17 -13.08 2.62
CA MET A 63 -8.55 -13.55 2.76
C MET A 63 -9.56 -12.38 2.84
N ARG A 64 -9.23 -11.32 3.60
CA ARG A 64 -10.07 -10.10 3.67
C ARG A 64 -10.17 -9.40 2.32
N HIS A 65 -9.06 -9.23 1.61
CA HIS A 65 -9.06 -8.60 0.29
C HIS A 65 -9.84 -9.41 -0.74
N TYR A 66 -9.71 -10.73 -0.72
CA TYR A 66 -10.51 -11.60 -1.58
C TYR A 66 -12.01 -11.38 -1.35
N VAL A 67 -12.46 -11.38 -0.09
CA VAL A 67 -13.87 -11.12 0.26
C VAL A 67 -14.29 -9.71 -0.18
N ALA A 68 -13.49 -8.69 0.12
CA ALA A 68 -13.78 -7.30 -0.25
C ALA A 68 -13.94 -7.11 -1.77
N VAL A 69 -13.06 -7.72 -2.56
CA VAL A 69 -13.13 -7.66 -4.03
C VAL A 69 -14.38 -8.34 -4.55
N GLN A 70 -14.71 -9.53 -4.04
CA GLN A 70 -15.91 -10.26 -4.47
C GLN A 70 -17.21 -9.49 -4.15
N ILE A 71 -17.31 -8.90 -2.95
CA ILE A 71 -18.42 -8.02 -2.58
C ILE A 71 -18.49 -6.83 -3.55
N ASN A 72 -17.37 -6.18 -3.86
CA ASN A 72 -17.35 -5.06 -4.80
C ASN A 72 -17.83 -5.44 -6.20
N VAL A 73 -17.45 -6.63 -6.68
CA VAL A 73 -17.90 -7.15 -7.98
C VAL A 73 -19.41 -7.39 -7.98
N ASP A 74 -19.96 -8.07 -6.97
CA ASP A 74 -21.41 -8.29 -6.85
C ASP A 74 -22.19 -6.96 -6.75
N GLN A 75 -21.72 -6.03 -5.90
CA GLN A 75 -22.34 -4.71 -5.73
C GLN A 75 -22.24 -3.84 -6.98
N TRP A 76 -21.19 -4.01 -7.80
CA TRP A 76 -21.10 -3.34 -9.09
C TRP A 76 -22.18 -3.86 -10.04
N HIS A 77 -22.33 -5.18 -10.16
CA HIS A 77 -23.37 -5.78 -11.01
C HIS A 77 -24.78 -5.35 -10.56
N ARG A 78 -25.10 -5.41 -9.26
CA ARG A 78 -26.40 -4.93 -8.72
C ARG A 78 -26.68 -3.44 -8.97
N ARG A 79 -25.63 -2.64 -9.16
CA ARG A 79 -25.77 -1.21 -9.47
C ARG A 79 -26.05 -0.95 -10.95
N HIS A 80 -25.57 -1.82 -11.84
CA HIS A 80 -25.60 -1.60 -13.28
C HIS A 80 -26.60 -2.50 -14.01
N ASP A 81 -27.00 -3.61 -13.41
CA ASP A 81 -28.01 -4.54 -13.92
C ASP A 81 -29.11 -4.75 -12.88
N LYS A 82 -30.35 -4.39 -13.24
CA LYS A 82 -31.54 -4.51 -12.38
C LYS A 82 -32.05 -5.94 -12.24
N HIS A 83 -31.66 -6.83 -13.15
CA HIS A 83 -32.08 -8.23 -13.15
C HIS A 83 -30.98 -9.17 -12.66
N TYR A 84 -29.84 -8.62 -12.24
CA TYR A 84 -28.73 -9.41 -11.74
C TYR A 84 -29.06 -10.06 -10.39
N THR A 85 -28.88 -11.38 -10.34
CA THR A 85 -28.93 -12.19 -9.13
C THR A 85 -27.69 -13.08 -9.11
N GLU A 86 -26.83 -12.90 -8.12
CA GLU A 86 -25.62 -13.70 -8.02
C GLU A 86 -25.90 -15.14 -7.54
N ASP A 87 -25.30 -16.09 -8.24
CA ASP A 87 -25.28 -17.51 -7.84
C ASP A 87 -24.00 -17.82 -7.08
N PHE A 88 -24.04 -17.64 -5.76
CA PHE A 88 -22.92 -17.94 -4.87
C PHE A 88 -22.51 -19.43 -4.90
N GLY A 89 -23.39 -20.34 -5.34
CA GLY A 89 -23.05 -21.74 -5.55
C GLY A 89 -22.05 -21.90 -6.69
N LYS A 90 -22.35 -21.24 -7.82
CA LYS A 90 -21.46 -21.21 -8.99
C LYS A 90 -20.15 -20.46 -8.71
N VAL A 91 -20.19 -19.35 -7.97
CA VAL A 91 -18.98 -18.63 -7.53
C VAL A 91 -18.07 -19.55 -6.73
N ARG A 92 -18.63 -20.31 -5.78
CA ARG A 92 -17.87 -21.26 -4.97
C ARG A 92 -17.20 -22.33 -5.82
N GLU A 93 -17.92 -22.92 -6.78
CA GLU A 93 -17.37 -23.95 -7.67
C GLU A 93 -16.25 -23.39 -8.55
N GLN A 94 -16.48 -22.25 -9.20
CA GLN A 94 -15.50 -21.59 -10.07
C GLN A 94 -14.25 -21.17 -9.30
N SER A 95 -14.41 -20.56 -8.13
CA SER A 95 -13.28 -20.15 -7.28
C SER A 95 -12.50 -21.35 -6.76
N THR A 96 -13.17 -22.45 -6.40
CA THR A 96 -12.51 -23.68 -5.97
C THR A 96 -11.67 -24.27 -7.10
N ALA A 97 -12.26 -24.42 -8.29
CA ALA A 97 -11.56 -24.96 -9.45
C ALA A 97 -10.37 -24.07 -9.85
N ARG A 98 -10.54 -22.75 -9.81
CA ARG A 98 -9.48 -21.79 -10.13
C ARG A 98 -8.32 -21.86 -9.13
N ILE A 99 -8.60 -21.90 -7.83
CA ILE A 99 -7.53 -21.99 -6.81
C ILE A 99 -6.83 -23.35 -6.88
N GLN A 100 -7.58 -24.42 -7.11
CA GLN A 100 -7.00 -25.75 -7.32
C GLN A 100 -6.07 -25.79 -8.53
N SER A 101 -6.39 -25.07 -9.61
CA SER A 101 -5.51 -24.99 -10.79
C SER A 101 -4.17 -24.32 -10.53
N TYR A 102 -4.03 -23.56 -9.44
CA TYR A 102 -2.76 -22.95 -9.02
C TYR A 102 -1.92 -23.86 -8.12
N LEU A 103 -2.48 -24.98 -7.66
CA LEU A 103 -1.71 -25.95 -6.90
C LEU A 103 -0.78 -26.71 -7.86
N MET A 104 0.51 -26.72 -7.54
CA MET A 104 1.50 -27.47 -8.32
C MET A 104 1.57 -28.91 -7.82
N GLU A 105 1.45 -29.84 -8.76
CA GLU A 105 1.10 -31.26 -8.58
C GLU A 105 2.03 -32.12 -7.68
N LYS A 106 3.14 -31.61 -7.12
CA LYS A 106 4.20 -32.46 -6.55
C LYS A 106 4.64 -32.27 -5.10
N ASP A 107 4.29 -31.21 -4.39
CA ASP A 107 4.70 -31.03 -2.99
C ASP A 107 3.66 -30.23 -2.16
N GLU A 108 2.38 -30.64 -2.25
CA GLU A 108 1.27 -29.87 -1.68
C GLU A 108 1.12 -30.06 -0.16
N LEU A 109 1.65 -29.11 0.62
CA LEU A 109 1.22 -28.88 2.00
C LEU A 109 -0.27 -28.50 2.08
N ILE A 110 -0.88 -28.08 0.97
CA ILE A 110 -2.29 -27.67 0.85
C ILE A 110 -3.06 -28.67 -0.02
N THR A 111 -3.88 -29.51 0.61
CA THR A 111 -4.73 -30.49 -0.09
C THR A 111 -5.95 -29.82 -0.75
N PRO A 112 -6.51 -30.37 -1.85
CA PRO A 112 -7.76 -29.91 -2.46
C PRO A 112 -8.94 -29.76 -1.48
N LYS A 113 -8.98 -30.60 -0.43
CA LYS A 113 -9.97 -30.51 0.66
C LYS A 113 -9.87 -29.21 1.47
N ILE A 114 -8.63 -28.75 1.73
CA ILE A 114 -8.38 -27.49 2.44
C ILE A 114 -8.88 -26.33 1.59
N VAL A 115 -8.54 -26.32 0.29
CA VAL A 115 -9.01 -25.29 -0.65
C VAL A 115 -10.54 -25.23 -0.66
N LYS A 116 -11.22 -26.37 -0.82
CA LYS A 116 -12.69 -26.41 -0.81
C LYS A 116 -13.29 -25.84 0.48
N THR A 117 -12.67 -26.13 1.62
CA THR A 117 -13.12 -25.64 2.94
C THR A 117 -12.94 -24.13 3.05
N VAL A 118 -11.73 -23.62 2.76
CA VAL A 118 -11.41 -22.19 2.84
C VAL A 118 -12.30 -21.39 1.89
N VAL A 119 -12.41 -21.80 0.63
CA VAL A 119 -13.26 -21.12 -0.36
C VAL A 119 -14.73 -21.13 0.06
N SER A 120 -15.23 -22.24 0.60
CA SER A 120 -16.62 -22.30 1.07
C SER A 120 -16.88 -21.30 2.20
N VAL A 121 -15.96 -21.17 3.16
CA VAL A 121 -16.10 -20.21 4.27
C VAL A 121 -16.05 -18.77 3.75
N LEU A 122 -15.13 -18.46 2.83
CA LEU A 122 -15.01 -17.13 2.24
C LEU A 122 -16.26 -16.73 1.45
N VAL A 123 -16.79 -17.65 0.62
CA VAL A 123 -17.99 -17.39 -0.20
C VAL A 123 -19.24 -17.26 0.67
N GLU A 124 -19.39 -18.05 1.72
CA GLU A 124 -20.52 -17.87 2.64
C GLU A 124 -20.45 -16.50 3.33
N ARG A 125 -19.25 -16.03 3.68
CA ARG A 125 -19.09 -14.68 4.22
C ARG A 125 -19.48 -13.61 3.20
N ILE A 126 -19.05 -13.74 1.94
CA ILE A 126 -19.43 -12.82 0.86
C ILE A 126 -20.95 -12.78 0.70
N LYS A 127 -21.62 -13.94 0.65
CA LYS A 127 -23.06 -14.04 0.54
C LYS A 127 -23.79 -13.35 1.70
N SER A 128 -23.30 -13.52 2.93
CA SER A 128 -23.90 -12.90 4.11
C SER A 128 -23.75 -11.38 4.15
N GLU A 129 -22.64 -10.84 3.62
CA GLU A 129 -22.38 -9.40 3.62
C GLU A 129 -23.02 -8.72 2.39
N SER A 130 -23.09 -9.40 1.25
CA SER A 130 -23.59 -8.83 0.00
C SER A 130 -25.10 -9.00 -0.22
N SER A 131 -25.85 -9.43 0.81
CA SER A 131 -27.29 -9.66 0.70
C SER A 131 -28.08 -8.39 0.40
N GLU A 132 -27.55 -7.22 0.78
CA GLU A 132 -28.17 -5.92 0.57
C GLU A 132 -27.26 -4.98 -0.22
N LYS A 133 -27.84 -3.92 -0.78
CA LYS A 133 -27.08 -2.94 -1.56
C LYS A 133 -26.28 -2.05 -0.62
N ILE A 134 -24.95 -2.21 -0.65
CA ILE A 134 -24.05 -1.51 0.24
C ILE A 134 -23.62 -0.16 -0.38
N SER A 135 -23.63 0.90 0.42
CA SER A 135 -23.18 2.25 0.00
C SER A 135 -21.68 2.50 0.16
N TRP A 136 -20.99 1.71 1.01
CA TRP A 136 -19.55 1.80 1.23
C TRP A 136 -18.77 0.79 0.38
N VAL A 137 -17.57 1.18 -0.05
CA VAL A 137 -16.63 0.30 -0.76
C VAL A 137 -15.68 -0.28 0.28
N PRO A 138 -15.63 -1.61 0.49
CA PRO A 138 -14.65 -2.19 1.39
C PRO A 138 -13.23 -1.84 0.93
N HIS A 139 -12.44 -1.29 1.86
CA HIS A 139 -11.08 -0.88 1.58
C HIS A 139 -10.21 -2.10 1.24
N PHE A 140 -9.49 -2.02 0.13
CA PHE A 140 -8.45 -2.96 -0.21
C PHE A 140 -7.16 -2.19 -0.52
N SER A 141 -6.04 -2.76 -0.09
CA SER A 141 -4.70 -2.23 -0.31
C SER A 141 -3.86 -3.37 -0.87
N CYS A 142 -2.97 -3.09 -1.82
CA CYS A 142 -2.08 -4.11 -2.34
C CYS A 142 -1.06 -4.50 -1.26
N PRO A 143 -0.74 -5.79 -1.11
CA PRO A 143 0.33 -6.21 -0.21
C PRO A 143 1.67 -5.63 -0.69
N LEU A 144 2.47 -5.12 0.24
CA LEU A 144 3.82 -4.68 -0.05
C LEU A 144 4.77 -5.88 -0.04
N PRO A 145 5.72 -5.98 -0.99
CA PRO A 145 6.67 -7.07 -0.99
C PRO A 145 7.59 -6.97 0.23
N CYS A 146 7.96 -8.13 0.75
CA CYS A 146 8.84 -8.29 1.91
C CYS A 146 10.18 -7.54 1.78
N GLU A 147 10.77 -7.52 0.57
CA GLU A 147 12.03 -6.83 0.29
C GLU A 147 11.86 -5.36 -0.07
N HIS A 148 10.68 -4.77 0.12
CA HIS A 148 10.47 -3.37 -0.19
C HIS A 148 11.39 -2.50 0.65
N LYS A 149 12.41 -1.90 0.02
CA LYS A 149 13.41 -1.03 0.67
C LYS A 149 12.83 0.36 0.99
N TYR A 150 11.76 0.38 1.78
CA TYR A 150 11.05 1.59 2.18
C TYR A 150 11.98 2.62 2.81
N ASN A 151 12.86 2.19 3.72
CA ASN A 151 13.81 3.08 4.39
C ASN A 151 14.74 3.78 3.37
N THR A 152 15.22 3.08 2.35
CA THR A 152 16.09 3.66 1.33
C THR A 152 15.34 4.66 0.47
N TRP A 153 14.14 4.29 -0.01
CA TRP A 153 13.30 5.20 -0.81
C TRP A 153 12.91 6.45 -0.02
N ARG A 154 12.46 6.29 1.23
CA ARG A 154 12.10 7.40 2.12
C ARG A 154 13.29 8.31 2.38
N ASN A 155 14.45 7.75 2.69
CA ASN A 155 15.65 8.55 2.95
C ASN A 155 16.11 9.32 1.70
N LEU A 156 16.07 8.69 0.52
CA LEU A 156 16.39 9.36 -0.74
C LEU A 156 15.39 10.48 -1.07
N PHE A 157 14.10 10.25 -0.83
CA PHE A 157 13.07 11.26 -1.02
C PHE A 157 13.29 12.46 -0.09
N ILE A 158 13.54 12.23 1.20
CA ILE A 158 13.84 13.28 2.17
C ILE A 158 15.09 14.07 1.75
N VAL A 159 16.17 13.39 1.39
CA VAL A 159 17.41 14.04 0.93
C VAL A 159 17.16 14.90 -0.31
N SER A 160 16.40 14.39 -1.28
CA SER A 160 16.02 15.14 -2.48
C SER A 160 15.25 16.42 -2.14
N VAL A 161 14.27 16.35 -1.25
CA VAL A 161 13.49 17.52 -0.80
C VAL A 161 14.39 18.55 -0.13
N VAL A 162 15.28 18.11 0.79
CA VAL A 162 16.22 19.00 1.49
C VAL A 162 17.16 19.68 0.49
N LEU A 163 17.72 18.95 -0.46
CA LEU A 163 18.61 19.50 -1.49
C LEU A 163 17.90 20.56 -2.35
N ASN A 164 16.66 20.31 -2.77
CA ASN A 164 15.86 21.26 -3.54
C ASN A 164 15.58 22.55 -2.74
N ILE A 165 15.27 22.42 -1.44
CA ILE A 165 15.08 23.57 -0.55
C ILE A 165 16.38 24.39 -0.42
N CYS A 166 17.52 23.74 -0.20
CA CYS A 166 18.82 24.39 -0.12
C CYS A 166 19.15 25.15 -1.40
N LEU A 167 18.88 24.54 -2.57
CA LEU A 167 19.11 25.16 -3.87
C LEU A 167 18.24 26.39 -4.06
N ALA A 168 16.94 26.32 -3.72
CA ALA A 168 16.04 27.46 -3.77
C ALA A 168 16.49 28.60 -2.83
N ALA A 169 16.98 28.26 -1.63
CA ALA A 169 17.49 29.24 -0.68
C ALA A 169 18.74 29.99 -1.17
N ILE A 170 19.53 29.41 -2.07
CA ILE A 170 20.71 30.06 -2.68
C ILE A 170 20.33 30.83 -3.95
N VAL A 171 19.57 30.22 -4.85
CA VAL A 171 19.24 30.79 -6.16
C VAL A 171 18.34 32.02 -6.03
N ILE A 172 17.31 31.99 -5.17
CA ILE A 172 16.37 33.10 -5.00
C ILE A 172 17.05 34.42 -4.57
N PRO A 173 17.91 34.46 -3.52
CA PRO A 173 18.59 35.69 -3.15
C PRO A 173 19.62 36.11 -4.19
N TYR A 174 20.28 35.17 -4.87
CA TYR A 174 21.23 35.48 -5.94
C TYR A 174 20.53 36.13 -7.15
N ALA A 175 19.44 35.55 -7.63
CA ALA A 175 18.61 36.11 -8.70
C ALA A 175 18.06 37.49 -8.32
N LYS A 176 17.59 37.69 -7.07
CA LYS A 176 17.17 39.01 -6.57
C LYS A 176 18.30 40.03 -6.49
N ARG A 177 19.55 39.61 -6.29
CA ARG A 177 20.73 40.50 -6.32
C ARG A 177 21.08 40.88 -7.75
N MET A 178 21.07 39.94 -8.69
CA MET A 178 21.32 40.21 -10.11
C MET A 178 20.27 41.16 -10.70
N ALA A 179 18.98 40.87 -10.52
CA ALA A 179 17.91 41.75 -11.01
C ALA A 179 17.98 43.18 -10.44
N ARG A 180 18.50 43.34 -9.21
CA ARG A 180 18.75 44.66 -8.62
C ARG A 180 19.97 45.38 -9.21
N ARG A 181 20.99 44.66 -9.66
CA ARG A 181 22.15 45.25 -10.35
C ARG A 181 21.78 45.67 -11.76
N ASP A 182 21.08 44.82 -12.50
CA ASP A 182 20.62 45.13 -13.86
C ASP A 182 19.64 46.31 -13.88
N GLY A 183 18.75 46.41 -12.88
CA GLY A 183 17.88 47.58 -12.70
C GLY A 183 18.59 48.84 -12.21
N ALA A 184 19.77 48.72 -11.60
CA ALA A 184 20.57 49.86 -11.15
C ALA A 184 21.42 50.45 -12.29
N GLU A 185 21.87 49.64 -13.25
CA GLU A 185 22.60 50.14 -14.43
C GLU A 185 21.71 51.00 -15.34
N ILE A 186 20.41 50.72 -15.43
CA ILE A 186 19.44 51.50 -16.24
C ILE A 186 19.20 52.92 -15.67
N LEU A 187 19.48 53.16 -14.39
CA LEU A 187 19.24 54.45 -13.73
C LEU A 187 20.46 55.38 -13.71
N ILE A 188 21.62 54.93 -14.22
CA ILE A 188 22.89 55.69 -14.27
C ILE A 188 23.31 55.98 -15.72
N GLY A 189 22.48 55.57 -16.70
CA GLY A 189 22.62 55.90 -18.13
C GLY A 189 21.82 57.14 -18.50
#